data_AF-A0A379EZV1-F1
#
_entry.id   AF-A0A379EZV1-F1
#
_cell.length_a   1.000
_cell.length_b   1.000
_cell.length_c   1.000
_cell.angle_alpha   90.00
_cell.angle_beta   90.00
_cell.angle_gamma   90.00
#
_symmetry.space_group_name_H-M   'P 1'
#
loop_
_entity.id
_entity.type
_entity.pdbx_description
1 polymer ?
#
loop_
_entity_poly.entity_id
_entity_poly.type
_entity_poly.pdbx_seq_one_letter_code
_entity_poly.pdbx_strand_id
1 'polypeptide(L)'
;MNTFRLAIVRQKYRPDGGAERFVSRALEALDNQSVELNVITRSWIGAVQPQWHIHIVNPFKWGRISREKGFAQAARHCWQQEKF
;
A
#
# COMPACT_ATOMS: atom_id res chain seq x y z
N MET A 1 21.47 1.15 12.15
CA MET A 1 20.10 0.72 12.55
C MET A 1 19.44 0.20 11.28
N ASN A 2 18.83 -0.98 11.31
CA ASN A 2 18.17 -1.53 10.13
C ASN A 2 16.84 -0.80 9.91
N THR A 3 16.69 -0.19 8.74
CA THR A 3 15.39 0.36 8.32
C THR A 3 14.47 -0.79 7.96
N PHE A 4 13.30 -0.88 8.58
CA PHE A 4 12.28 -1.85 8.23
C PHE A 4 11.39 -1.29 7.13
N ARG A 5 11.21 -2.00 6.02
CA ARG A 5 10.30 -1.58 4.96
C ARG A 5 8.99 -2.33 5.11
N LEU A 6 7.90 -1.60 5.25
CA LEU A 6 6.56 -2.17 5.45
C LEU A 6 5.70 -1.90 4.23
N ALA A 7 5.13 -2.96 3.64
CA ALA A 7 4.21 -2.85 2.51
C ALA A 7 2.75 -3.11 2.90
N ILE A 8 1.86 -2.17 2.60
CA ILE A 8 0.41 -2.31 2.76
C ILE A 8 -0.23 -2.55 1.40
N VAL A 9 -0.98 -3.64 1.25
CA VAL A 9 -1.67 -3.97 0.00
C VAL A 9 -3.18 -3.74 0.13
N ARG A 10 -3.72 -2.75 -0.61
CA ARG A 10 -5.16 -2.41 -0.59
C ARG A 10 -5.62 -2.01 -1.97
N GLN A 11 -6.74 -2.55 -2.46
CA GLN A 11 -7.21 -2.21 -3.81
C GLN A 11 -7.63 -0.75 -3.98
N LYS A 12 -8.19 -0.13 -2.94
CA LYS A 12 -8.57 1.28 -2.93
C LYS A 12 -8.17 1.84 -1.59
N TYR A 13 -7.24 2.78 -1.60
CA TYR A 13 -6.87 3.49 -0.38
C TYR A 13 -7.89 4.58 -0.10
N ARG A 14 -8.39 4.64 1.14
CA ARG A 14 -9.28 5.70 1.62
C ARG A 14 -8.74 6.27 2.93
N PRO A 15 -8.26 7.52 2.97
CA PRO A 15 -7.73 8.10 4.22
C PRO A 15 -8.78 8.23 5.33
N ASP A 16 -10.07 8.24 4.97
CA ASP A 16 -11.21 8.30 5.88
C ASP A 16 -11.70 6.92 6.37
N GLY A 17 -11.15 5.82 5.85
CA GLY A 17 -11.56 4.46 6.22
C GLY A 17 -11.08 4.04 7.61
N GLY A 18 -11.90 3.28 8.34
CA GLY A 18 -11.57 2.85 9.71
C GLY A 18 -10.31 1.98 9.80
N ALA A 19 -10.08 1.14 8.80
CA ALA A 19 -8.89 0.29 8.72
C ALA A 19 -7.64 1.10 8.31
N GLU A 20 -7.75 2.10 7.43
CA GLU A 20 -6.65 3.00 7.13
C GLU A 20 -6.25 3.86 8.33
N ARG A 21 -7.21 4.29 9.18
CA ARG A 21 -6.89 4.98 10.44
C ARG A 21 -6.09 4.13 11.41
N PHE A 22 -6.39 2.83 11.50
CA PHE A 22 -5.59 1.90 12.29
C PHE A 22 -4.14 1.85 11.81
N VAL A 23 -3.96 1.74 10.49
CA VAL A 23 -2.63 1.69 9.90
C VAL A 23 -1.88 3.02 10.06
N SER A 24 -2.52 4.16 9.79
CA SER A 24 -1.94 5.49 10.00
C SER A 24 -1.50 5.71 11.45
N ARG A 25 -2.31 5.29 12.43
CA ARG A 25 -2.00 5.37 13.86
C ARG A 25 -0.83 4.45 14.24
N ALA A 26 -0.80 3.22 13.70
CA ALA A 26 0.31 2.31 13.91
C ALA A 26 1.61 2.89 13.34
N LEU A 27 1.55 3.56 12.19
CA LEU A 27 2.69 4.20 11.56
C LEU A 27 3.18 5.43 12.31
N GLU A 28 2.29 6.31 12.80
CA GLU A 28 2.66 7.40 13.71
C GLU A 28 3.36 6.88 14.96
N ALA A 29 2.87 5.77 15.54
CA ALA A 29 3.52 5.15 16.70
C ALA A 29 4.90 4.55 16.36
N LEU A 30 5.08 4.11 15.12
CA LEU A 30 6.32 3.58 14.58
C LEU A 30 7.24 4.66 14.00
N ASP A 31 6.84 5.93 13.93
CA ASP A 31 7.63 7.04 13.35
C ASP A 31 8.91 7.33 14.16
N ASN A 32 8.94 6.90 15.43
CA ASN A 32 10.14 6.87 16.27
C ASN A 32 11.09 5.68 15.95
N GLN A 33 10.69 4.79 15.03
CA GLN A 33 11.45 3.66 14.51
C GLN A 33 11.75 3.91 13.03
N SER A 34 12.90 3.45 12.54
CA SER A 34 13.31 3.62 11.13
C SER A 34 12.44 2.75 10.20
N VAL A 35 11.18 3.12 9.96
CA VAL A 35 10.23 2.37 9.13
C VAL A 35 9.92 3.13 7.84
N GLU A 36 10.19 2.50 6.70
CA GLU A 36 9.83 3.01 5.37
C GLU A 36 8.48 2.45 4.94
N LEU A 37 7.48 3.31 4.76
CA LEU A 37 6.15 2.87 4.39
C LEU A 37 5.98 2.78 2.87
N ASN A 38 5.51 1.62 2.42
CA ASN A 38 5.16 1.32 1.05
C ASN A 38 3.66 0.96 0.97
N VAL A 39 2.92 1.50 0.00
CA VAL A 39 1.50 1.19 -0.23
C VAL A 39 1.29 0.73 -1.65
N ILE A 40 0.82 -0.50 -1.84
CA ILE A 40 0.42 -1.03 -3.16
C ILE A 40 -1.10 -0.90 -3.30
N THR A 41 -1.54 -0.10 -4.28
CA THR A 41 -2.97 0.17 -4.50
C THR A 41 -3.35 0.34 -5.95
N ARG A 42 -4.62 0.13 -6.32
CA ARG A 42 -5.09 0.44 -7.69
C ARG A 42 -5.30 1.93 -7.91
N SER A 43 -5.54 2.66 -6.83
CA SER A 43 -5.78 4.10 -6.87
C SER A 43 -5.47 4.73 -5.53
N TRP A 44 -4.93 5.94 -5.58
CA TRP A 44 -4.69 6.78 -4.42
C TRP A 44 -5.48 8.08 -4.52
N ILE A 45 -6.09 8.51 -3.42
CA ILE A 45 -6.81 9.79 -3.34
C ILE A 45 -6.42 10.45 -2.02
N GLY A 46 -5.88 11.67 -2.11
CA GLY A 46 -5.45 12.47 -0.94
C GLY A 46 -3.97 12.85 -1.00
N ALA A 47 -3.54 13.65 -0.02
CA ALA A 47 -2.14 14.04 0.12
C ALA A 47 -1.27 12.82 0.43
N VAL A 48 -0.10 12.75 -0.20
CA VAL A 48 0.94 11.77 0.09
C VAL A 48 1.94 12.43 1.03
N GLN A 49 2.25 11.78 2.14
CA GLN A 49 3.31 12.27 3.02
C GLN A 49 4.68 11.97 2.39
N PRO A 50 5.71 12.82 2.57
CA PRO A 50 7.01 12.65 1.90
C PRO A 50 7.68 11.28 2.14
N GLN A 51 7.42 10.66 3.29
CA GLN A 51 7.97 9.38 3.73
C GLN A 51 7.14 8.16 3.27
N TRP A 52 6.11 8.37 2.45
CA TRP A 52 5.24 7.30 1.94
C TRP A 52 5.50 7.02 0.47
N HIS A 53 5.78 5.77 0.15
CA HIS A 53 6.01 5.30 -1.20
C HIS A 53 4.74 4.63 -1.74
N ILE A 54 4.08 5.27 -2.70
CA ILE A 54 2.81 4.79 -3.26
C ILE A 54 3.05 4.09 -4.60
N HIS A 55 2.76 2.79 -4.64
CA HIS A 55 2.88 1.92 -5.79
C HIS A 55 1.51 1.71 -6.44
N ILE A 56 1.24 2.40 -7.55
CA ILE A 56 -0.04 2.29 -8.26
C ILE A 56 -0.02 1.08 -9.19
N VAL A 57 -0.80 0.06 -8.84
CA VAL A 57 -0.94 -1.21 -9.56
C VAL A 57 -2.40 -1.43 -9.94
N ASN A 58 -2.76 -1.05 -11.18
CA ASN A 58 -4.14 -1.08 -11.66
C ASN A 58 -4.30 -1.93 -12.94
N PRO A 59 -4.22 -3.27 -12.85
CA PRO A 59 -4.37 -4.15 -14.02
C PRO A 59 -5.79 -4.10 -14.58
N PHE A 60 -5.95 -4.40 -15.87
CA PHE A 60 -7.26 -4.46 -16.51
C PHE A 60 -8.19 -5.46 -15.81
N LYS A 61 -9.50 -5.18 -15.83
CA LYS A 61 -10.53 -6.00 -15.17
C LYS A 61 -11.75 -6.14 -16.07
N TRP A 62 -12.29 -7.35 -16.16
CA TRP A 62 -13.50 -7.69 -16.92
C TRP A 62 -14.74 -7.83 -16.02
N GLY A 63 -14.55 -8.29 -14.79
CA GLY A 63 -15.59 -8.44 -13.77
C GLY A 63 -15.01 -8.51 -12.36
N ARG A 64 -15.86 -8.81 -11.37
CA ARG A 64 -15.46 -8.83 -9.95
C ARG A 64 -14.32 -9.81 -9.69
N ILE A 65 -14.41 -11.05 -10.17
CA ILE A 65 -13.38 -12.07 -9.93
C ILE A 65 -12.04 -11.69 -10.57
N SER A 66 -12.05 -11.25 -11.84
CA SER A 66 -10.81 -10.81 -12.51
C SER A 66 -10.18 -9.60 -11.84
N ARG A 67 -11.00 -8.71 -11.25
CA ARG A 67 -10.53 -7.53 -10.53
C ARG A 67 -9.71 -7.94 -9.31
N GLU A 68 -10.23 -8.86 -8.50
CA GLU A 68 -9.55 -9.35 -7.29
C GLU A 68 -8.30 -10.16 -7.67
N LYS A 69 -8.43 -11.14 -8.58
CA LYS A 69 -7.33 -12.03 -9.00
C LYS A 69 -6.20 -11.25 -9.67
N GLY A 70 -6.53 -10.38 -10.62
CA GLY A 70 -5.56 -9.57 -11.35
C GLY A 70 -4.80 -8.63 -10.43
N PHE A 71 -5.50 -7.98 -9.49
CA PHE A 71 -4.83 -7.12 -8.51
C PHE A 71 -3.90 -7.92 -7.60
N ALA A 72 -4.33 -9.06 -7.06
CA ALA A 72 -3.49 -9.88 -6.19
C ALA A 72 -2.20 -10.33 -6.90
N GLN A 73 -2.31 -10.74 -8.17
CA GLN A 73 -1.15 -11.13 -8.99
C GLN A 73 -0.21 -9.94 -9.23
N ALA A 74 -0.75 -8.80 -9.63
CA ALA A 74 0.05 -7.63 -9.95
C ALA A 74 0.70 -7.02 -8.69
N ALA A 75 -0.02 -7.02 -7.54
CA ALA A 75 0.52 -6.58 -6.27
C ALA A 75 1.67 -7.47 -5.78
N ARG A 76 1.53 -8.81 -5.93
CA ARG A 76 2.63 -9.75 -5.66
C ARG A 76 3.84 -9.47 -6.55
N HIS A 77 3.61 -9.20 -7.84
CA HIS A 77 4.70 -8.88 -8.76
C HIS A 77 5.44 -7.61 -8.31
N CYS A 78 4.71 -6.54 -7.98
CA CYS A 78 5.29 -5.32 -7.42
C CYS A 78 6.10 -5.60 -6.15
N TRP A 79 5.55 -6.34 -5.19
CA TRP A 79 6.28 -6.72 -3.98
C TRP A 79 7.61 -7.43 -4.28
N GLN A 80 7.61 -8.39 -5.19
CA GLN A 80 8.81 -9.14 -5.56
C GLN A 80 9.86 -8.28 -6.29
N GLN A 81 9.44 -7.30 -7.09
CA GLN A 81 10.33 -6.38 -7.77
C GLN A 81 10.98 -5.39 -6.81
N GLU A 82 10.19 -4.80 -5.91
CA GLU A 82 10.62 -3.73 -5.02
C GLU A 82 11.42 -4.21 -3.80
N LYS A 83 11.35 -5.52 -3.48
CA LYS A 83 12.11 -6.17 -2.39
C LYS A 83 12.05 -5.37 -1.08
N PHE A 84 10.84 -5.04 -0.64
CA PHE A 84 10.59 -4.48 0.69
C PHE A 84 11.13 -5.43 1.76
#